data_AF-A0A3S0DI90-F1
#
_entry.id   AF-A0A3S0DI90-F1
#
_cell.length_a   1.000
_cell.length_b   1.000
_cell.length_c   1.000
_cell.angle_alpha   90.00
_cell.angle_beta   90.00
_cell.angle_gamma   90.00
#
_symmetry.space_group_name_H-M   'P 1'
#
loop_
_entity.id
_entity.type
_entity.pdbx_description
1 polymer ?
#
loop_
_entity_poly.entity_id
_entity_poly.type
_entity_poly.pdbx_seq_one_letter_code
_entity_poly.pdbx_strand_id
1 'polypeptide(L)'
;MQELNQQNNPRREFLGTVATGAALSLAAMASPLSVFAGADKNPDPGDADKWFDKINGKHRVVFDATEPHDTLPFAWPRVFLLTNQATGTPEKDCSVVVVLRHAAIGYAFEDRIWDQYPISQVLKAEDPVDKAPTKKNPFWKPAEGRYKIPGFGTVPIGINELQSSGVMFCVCNAAMTVYSAVIAGQMGKKPEDVLKDWTAGVLPGIQIVPSGVWALGRAQEHKCAYIFAG
;
A
#
# COMPACT_ATOMS: atom_id res chain seq x y z
N MET A 1 -33.61 -50.39 -37.99
CA MET A 1 -33.58 -49.65 -36.71
C MET A 1 -32.25 -48.92 -36.65
N GLN A 2 -32.28 -47.59 -36.59
CA GLN A 2 -31.12 -46.70 -36.61
C GLN A 2 -30.45 -46.68 -35.24
N GLU A 3 -29.13 -46.91 -35.20
CA GLU A 3 -28.27 -46.51 -34.08
C GLU A 3 -28.03 -45.00 -34.14
N LEU A 4 -28.24 -44.27 -33.03
CA LEU A 4 -27.78 -42.89 -32.88
C LEU A 4 -27.36 -42.59 -31.43
N ASN A 5 -26.04 -42.38 -31.29
CA ASN A 5 -25.34 -41.44 -30.42
C ASN A 5 -25.50 -41.52 -28.89
N GLN A 6 -24.57 -42.22 -28.24
CA GLN A 6 -24.06 -41.84 -26.93
C GLN A 6 -23.18 -40.58 -27.07
N GLN A 7 -23.71 -39.42 -26.67
CA GLN A 7 -22.92 -38.20 -26.51
C GLN A 7 -21.97 -38.33 -25.32
N ASN A 8 -20.67 -38.48 -25.60
CA ASN A 8 -19.62 -38.27 -24.61
C ASN A 8 -19.69 -36.82 -24.10
N ASN A 9 -19.90 -36.67 -22.78
CA ASN A 9 -20.13 -35.38 -22.15
C ASN A 9 -18.85 -34.95 -21.38
N PRO A 10 -17.95 -34.15 -22.00
CA PRO A 10 -16.63 -33.81 -21.45
C PRO A 10 -16.68 -33.04 -20.12
N ARG A 11 -17.85 -32.58 -19.69
CA ARG A 11 -18.07 -31.89 -18.41
C ARG A 11 -17.97 -32.81 -17.19
N ARG A 12 -18.19 -34.13 -17.35
CA ARG A 12 -18.09 -35.10 -16.22
C ARG A 12 -16.68 -35.63 -16.02
N GLU A 13 -15.85 -35.64 -17.07
CA GLU A 13 -14.44 -36.00 -16.96
C GLU A 13 -13.65 -34.95 -16.19
N PHE A 14 -13.92 -33.66 -16.44
CA PHE A 14 -13.24 -32.55 -15.78
C PHE A 14 -13.46 -32.50 -14.25
N LEU A 15 -14.63 -32.92 -13.76
CA LEU A 15 -14.90 -32.97 -12.31
C LEU A 15 -14.29 -34.20 -11.62
N GLY A 16 -13.94 -35.25 -12.37
CA GLY A 16 -13.26 -36.43 -11.84
C GLY A 16 -11.76 -36.21 -11.60
N THR A 17 -11.13 -35.30 -12.35
CA THR A 17 -9.68 -35.09 -12.31
C THR A 17 -9.22 -34.09 -11.24
N VAL A 18 -10.12 -33.26 -10.70
CA VAL A 18 -9.76 -32.25 -9.67
C VAL A 18 -9.70 -32.84 -8.25
N ALA A 19 -10.35 -33.98 -8.00
CA ALA A 19 -10.44 -34.56 -6.66
C ALA A 19 -9.16 -35.25 -6.15
N THR A 20 -8.20 -35.56 -7.02
CA THR A 20 -7.01 -36.37 -6.66
C THR A 20 -5.69 -35.61 -6.70
N GLY A 21 -5.69 -34.31 -7.03
CA GLY A 21 -4.47 -33.51 -7.22
C GLY A 21 -4.27 -32.31 -6.28
N ALA A 22 -5.26 -31.95 -5.46
CA ALA A 22 -5.26 -30.68 -4.73
C ALA A 22 -4.89 -30.77 -3.23
N ALA A 23 -4.37 -31.90 -2.76
CA ALA A 23 -4.05 -32.08 -1.34
C ALA A 23 -2.65 -31.58 -0.92
N LEU A 24 -1.77 -31.23 -1.86
CA LEU A 24 -0.36 -30.87 -1.56
C LEU A 24 0.01 -29.40 -1.76
N SER A 25 -0.92 -28.54 -2.19
CA SER A 25 -0.64 -27.10 -2.43
C SER A 25 -1.17 -26.16 -1.34
N LEU A 26 -2.08 -26.61 -0.47
CA LEU A 26 -2.63 -25.80 0.63
C LEU A 26 -1.68 -25.64 1.82
N ALA A 27 -0.73 -26.56 2.01
CA ALA A 27 0.21 -26.49 3.14
C ALA A 27 1.25 -25.35 2.99
N ALA A 28 1.65 -25.01 1.76
CA ALA A 28 2.63 -23.95 1.50
C ALA A 28 2.05 -22.53 1.67
N MET A 29 0.71 -22.39 1.63
CA MET A 29 0.00 -21.11 1.80
C MET A 29 -0.49 -20.88 3.25
N ALA A 30 -0.37 -21.88 4.13
CA ALA A 30 -0.78 -21.76 5.52
C ALA A 30 0.20 -20.91 6.35
N SER A 31 1.48 -20.93 6.01
CA SER A 31 2.55 -20.30 6.81
C SER A 31 2.43 -18.77 6.96
N PRO A 32 2.08 -17.97 5.92
CA PRO A 32 1.93 -16.52 6.07
C PRO A 32 0.65 -16.12 6.82
N LEU A 33 -0.41 -16.93 6.74
CA LEU A 33 -1.70 -16.66 7.39
C LEU A 33 -1.64 -16.95 8.90
N SER A 34 -0.92 -17.99 9.32
CA SER A 34 -0.74 -18.32 10.74
C SER A 34 0.06 -17.26 11.51
N VAL A 35 1.02 -16.60 10.86
CA VAL A 35 1.74 -15.44 11.44
C VAL A 35 0.80 -14.25 11.68
N PHE A 36 -0.20 -14.08 10.83
CA PHE A 36 -1.23 -13.05 11.00
C PHE A 36 -2.16 -13.30 12.19
N ALA A 37 -2.48 -14.58 12.43
CA ALA A 37 -3.38 -15.00 13.48
C ALA A 37 -2.73 -14.97 14.88
N GLY A 38 -1.40 -15.03 14.97
CA GLY A 38 -0.66 -15.05 16.24
C GLY A 38 -0.08 -13.71 16.69
N ALA A 39 -0.29 -12.62 15.95
CA ALA A 39 0.19 -11.30 16.34
C ALA A 39 -0.74 -10.66 17.39
N ASP A 40 -0.48 -10.93 18.67
CA ASP A 40 -1.25 -10.47 19.85
C ASP A 40 -1.32 -8.94 20.06
N LYS A 41 -0.93 -8.11 19.09
CA LYS A 41 -0.99 -6.64 19.16
C LYS A 41 -1.23 -6.00 17.80
N ASN A 42 -2.26 -6.43 17.08
CA ASN A 42 -2.82 -5.56 16.04
C ASN A 42 -3.38 -4.29 16.71
N PRO A 43 -3.15 -3.09 16.15
CA PRO A 43 -3.81 -1.89 16.63
C PRO A 43 -5.32 -2.14 16.65
N ASP A 44 -6.01 -1.68 17.70
CA ASP A 44 -7.46 -1.82 17.83
C ASP A 44 -8.11 -1.36 16.51
N PRO A 45 -8.78 -2.27 15.77
CA PRO A 45 -9.40 -1.92 14.51
C PRO A 45 -10.41 -0.77 14.67
N GLY A 46 -10.98 -0.60 15.87
CA GLY A 46 -11.93 0.47 16.17
C GLY A 46 -11.37 1.88 15.93
N ASP A 47 -10.08 2.10 16.18
CA ASP A 47 -9.45 3.39 15.92
C ASP A 47 -9.07 3.55 14.43
N ALA A 48 -8.66 2.46 13.78
CA ALA A 48 -8.33 2.46 12.35
C ALA A 48 -9.56 2.61 11.45
N ASP A 49 -10.72 2.05 11.84
CA ASP A 49 -11.98 2.15 11.10
C ASP A 49 -12.55 3.57 11.20
N LYS A 50 -12.63 4.12 12.43
CA LYS A 50 -13.06 5.52 12.67
C LYS A 50 -12.15 6.55 12.00
N TRP A 51 -10.90 6.22 11.70
CA TRP A 51 -10.01 7.12 10.97
C TRP A 51 -10.57 7.50 9.59
N PHE A 52 -11.34 6.60 8.94
CA PHE A 52 -11.99 6.86 7.65
C PHE A 52 -13.18 7.82 7.76
N ASP A 53 -13.74 8.06 8.96
CA ASP A 53 -14.80 9.06 9.18
C ASP A 53 -14.35 10.49 8.86
N LYS A 54 -13.03 10.72 8.76
CA LYS A 54 -12.46 12.00 8.32
C LYS A 54 -12.70 12.27 6.84
N ILE A 55 -12.98 11.26 6.02
CA ILE A 55 -13.24 11.41 4.59
C ILE A 55 -14.55 12.17 4.37
N ASN A 56 -14.46 13.29 3.68
CA ASN A 56 -15.59 14.19 3.44
C ASN A 56 -15.45 14.87 2.07
N GLY A 57 -16.10 16.02 1.88
CA GLY A 57 -15.99 16.81 0.66
C GLY A 57 -16.80 16.29 -0.52
N LYS A 58 -16.70 16.98 -1.64
CA LYS A 58 -17.42 16.71 -2.88
C LYS A 58 -16.75 15.60 -3.70
N HIS A 59 -15.42 15.65 -3.83
CA HIS A 59 -14.65 14.65 -4.58
C HIS A 59 -13.79 13.83 -3.64
N ARG A 60 -13.97 12.51 -3.69
CA ARG A 60 -13.32 11.55 -2.80
C ARG A 60 -12.60 10.52 -3.62
N VAL A 61 -11.33 10.28 -3.33
CA VAL A 61 -10.52 9.31 -4.06
C VAL A 61 -9.59 8.57 -3.11
N VAL A 62 -9.38 7.30 -3.40
CA VAL A 62 -8.35 6.48 -2.78
C VAL A 62 -7.38 6.01 -3.85
N PHE A 63 -6.09 6.25 -3.59
CA PHE A 63 -4.98 5.79 -4.40
C PHE A 63 -4.39 4.52 -3.79
N ASP A 64 -4.31 3.47 -4.61
CA ASP A 64 -3.68 2.21 -4.26
C ASP A 64 -2.23 2.21 -4.71
N ALA A 65 -1.30 2.34 -3.78
CA ALA A 65 0.14 2.26 -4.03
C ALA A 65 0.65 0.89 -3.57
N THR A 66 0.95 0.02 -4.54
CA THR A 66 1.42 -1.35 -4.26
C THR A 66 2.93 -1.49 -4.32
N GLU A 67 3.57 -0.68 -5.13
CA GLU A 67 5.00 -0.70 -5.37
C GLU A 67 5.53 0.73 -5.38
N PRO A 68 6.85 0.93 -5.37
CA PRO A 68 7.45 2.26 -5.37
C PRO A 68 7.00 3.18 -6.49
N HIS A 69 6.76 2.63 -7.70
CA HIS A 69 6.22 3.33 -8.88
C HIS A 69 6.70 4.76 -9.11
N ASP A 70 7.99 4.96 -8.92
CA ASP A 70 8.66 6.25 -9.10
C ASP A 70 7.97 7.36 -8.27
N THR A 71 7.45 8.41 -8.92
CA THR A 71 6.74 9.51 -8.27
C THR A 71 5.23 9.34 -8.25
N LEU A 72 4.67 8.34 -8.94
CA LEU A 72 3.22 8.22 -9.18
C LEU A 72 2.37 8.13 -7.90
N PRO A 73 2.77 7.39 -6.85
CA PRO A 73 2.01 7.33 -5.60
C PRO A 73 1.78 8.70 -4.93
N PHE A 74 2.61 9.69 -5.24
CA PHE A 74 2.58 11.02 -4.63
C PHE A 74 2.19 12.13 -5.61
N ALA A 75 2.55 11.97 -6.89
CA ALA A 75 2.17 12.88 -7.96
C ALA A 75 0.66 12.83 -8.25
N TRP A 76 0.05 11.63 -8.28
CA TRP A 76 -1.38 11.53 -8.58
C TRP A 76 -2.31 12.16 -7.55
N PRO A 77 -2.08 12.02 -6.23
CA PRO A 77 -2.79 12.80 -5.21
C PRO A 77 -2.73 14.30 -5.48
N ARG A 78 -1.56 14.84 -5.82
CA ARG A 78 -1.40 16.26 -6.12
C ARG A 78 -2.15 16.67 -7.38
N VAL A 79 -2.02 15.89 -8.46
CA VAL A 79 -2.71 16.15 -9.73
C VAL A 79 -4.21 16.13 -9.53
N PHE A 80 -4.74 15.21 -8.73
CA PHE A 80 -6.17 15.16 -8.40
C PHE A 80 -6.64 16.46 -7.72
N LEU A 81 -5.89 16.96 -6.74
CA LEU A 81 -6.22 18.21 -6.06
C LEU A 81 -6.17 19.41 -7.02
N LEU A 82 -5.07 19.56 -7.78
CA LEU A 82 -4.88 20.66 -8.71
C LEU A 82 -5.95 20.69 -9.82
N THR A 83 -6.31 19.53 -10.37
CA THR A 83 -7.29 19.45 -11.47
C THR A 83 -8.72 19.68 -10.97
N ASN A 84 -9.08 19.22 -9.77
CA ASN A 84 -10.34 19.58 -9.14
C ASN A 84 -10.42 21.10 -8.85
N GLN A 85 -9.32 21.70 -8.36
CA GLN A 85 -9.26 23.14 -8.15
C GLN A 85 -9.43 23.92 -9.46
N ALA A 86 -8.72 23.51 -10.52
CA ALA A 86 -8.83 24.10 -11.85
C ALA A 86 -10.24 23.96 -12.47
N THR A 87 -11.02 22.98 -12.00
CA THR A 87 -12.41 22.74 -12.44
C THR A 87 -13.46 23.21 -11.42
N GLY A 88 -13.06 23.96 -10.40
CA GLY A 88 -13.97 24.70 -9.51
C GLY A 88 -14.28 24.05 -8.16
N THR A 89 -13.60 22.98 -7.77
CA THR A 89 -13.69 22.41 -6.42
C THR A 89 -12.37 22.65 -5.65
N PRO A 90 -12.34 23.49 -4.60
CA PRO A 90 -11.11 23.78 -3.87
C PRO A 90 -10.60 22.55 -3.11
N GLU A 91 -9.29 22.49 -2.81
CA GLU A 91 -8.64 21.32 -2.17
C GLU A 91 -9.35 20.88 -0.89
N LYS A 92 -9.81 21.82 -0.06
CA LYS A 92 -10.54 21.55 1.20
C LYS A 92 -11.86 20.78 1.02
N ASP A 93 -12.43 20.82 -0.19
CA ASP A 93 -13.66 20.13 -0.55
C ASP A 93 -13.36 18.82 -1.31
N CYS A 94 -12.09 18.40 -1.33
CA CYS A 94 -11.62 17.10 -1.80
C CYS A 94 -11.13 16.27 -0.60
N SER A 95 -11.30 14.95 -0.67
CA SER A 95 -10.63 14.02 0.25
C SER A 95 -9.83 13.01 -0.56
N VAL A 96 -8.55 12.88 -0.21
CA VAL A 96 -7.62 11.99 -0.87
C VAL A 96 -7.03 11.06 0.17
N VAL A 97 -7.14 9.76 -0.05
CA VAL A 97 -6.48 8.73 0.76
C VAL A 97 -5.42 8.06 -0.09
N VAL A 98 -4.21 7.90 0.44
CA VAL A 98 -3.15 7.10 -0.18
C VAL A 98 -2.88 5.89 0.70
N VAL A 99 -3.09 4.71 0.15
CA VAL A 99 -2.86 3.44 0.83
C VAL A 99 -1.50 2.90 0.38
N LEU A 100 -0.51 2.98 1.27
CA LEU A 100 0.80 2.38 1.06
C LEU A 100 0.72 0.90 1.45
N ARG A 101 0.73 0.01 0.45
CA ARG A 101 0.69 -1.44 0.66
C ARG A 101 1.76 -2.17 -0.14
N HIS A 102 1.92 -3.46 0.17
CA HIS A 102 2.96 -4.30 -0.42
C HIS A 102 4.34 -3.63 -0.31
N ALA A 103 5.04 -3.29 -1.39
CA ALA A 103 6.40 -2.74 -1.30
C ALA A 103 6.41 -1.22 -1.09
N ALA A 104 5.30 -0.53 -1.39
CA ALA A 104 5.19 0.90 -1.16
C ALA A 104 5.21 1.29 0.33
N ILE A 105 5.10 0.33 1.26
CA ILE A 105 5.18 0.61 2.70
C ILE A 105 6.49 1.26 3.13
N GLY A 106 7.57 1.11 2.36
CA GLY A 106 8.86 1.72 2.66
C GLY A 106 8.76 3.24 2.83
N TYR A 107 7.90 3.88 2.04
CA TYR A 107 7.68 5.32 2.11
C TYR A 107 6.90 5.77 3.34
N ALA A 108 6.32 4.85 4.12
CA ALA A 108 5.68 5.18 5.37
C ALA A 108 6.69 5.41 6.51
N PHE A 109 7.97 5.12 6.32
CA PHE A 109 8.97 5.14 7.38
C PHE A 109 9.84 6.40 7.39
N GLU A 110 10.28 6.80 8.57
CA GLU A 110 11.27 7.86 8.77
C GLU A 110 12.68 7.43 8.31
N ASP A 111 13.55 8.42 8.07
CA ASP A 111 14.92 8.22 7.58
C ASP A 111 15.75 7.24 8.43
N ARG A 112 15.52 7.20 9.75
CA ARG A 112 16.22 6.26 10.65
C ARG A 112 15.99 4.80 10.25
N ILE A 113 14.78 4.44 9.84
CA ILE A 113 14.46 3.08 9.38
C ILE A 113 15.18 2.78 8.07
N TRP A 114 15.25 3.75 7.15
CA TRP A 114 15.96 3.61 5.88
C TRP A 114 17.48 3.49 6.05
N ASP A 115 18.05 4.15 7.06
CA ASP A 115 19.49 4.04 7.37
C ASP A 115 19.83 2.70 8.04
N GLN A 116 18.94 2.22 8.92
CA GLN A 116 19.16 1.02 9.73
C GLN A 116 18.86 -0.29 9.00
N TYR A 117 17.96 -0.28 8.02
CA TYR A 117 17.47 -1.46 7.32
C TYR A 117 17.64 -1.32 5.79
N PRO A 118 17.81 -2.43 5.04
CA PRO A 118 17.96 -2.39 3.59
C PRO A 118 16.64 -2.13 2.85
N ILE A 119 15.88 -1.10 3.25
CA ILE A 119 14.54 -0.76 2.75
C ILE A 119 14.56 -0.58 1.23
N SER A 120 15.45 0.28 0.73
CA SER A 120 15.55 0.59 -0.70
C SER A 120 15.82 -0.66 -1.54
N GLN A 121 16.68 -1.56 -1.06
CA GLN A 121 17.03 -2.79 -1.77
C GLN A 121 15.90 -3.84 -1.73
N VAL A 122 15.36 -4.12 -0.54
CA VAL A 122 14.35 -5.18 -0.35
C VAL A 122 13.01 -4.80 -0.97
N LEU A 123 12.62 -3.53 -0.87
CA LEU A 123 11.37 -3.02 -1.42
C LEU A 123 11.52 -2.43 -2.82
N LYS A 124 12.74 -2.46 -3.40
CA LYS A 124 13.06 -1.83 -4.69
C LYS A 124 12.66 -0.35 -4.77
N ALA A 125 12.72 0.32 -3.63
CA ALA A 125 12.34 1.72 -3.47
C ALA A 125 13.57 2.62 -3.61
N GLU A 126 13.95 2.89 -4.85
CA GLU A 126 15.07 3.77 -5.20
C GLU A 126 14.69 5.25 -5.06
N ASP A 127 15.70 6.12 -5.04
CA ASP A 127 15.45 7.55 -5.21
C ASP A 127 14.87 7.80 -6.63
N PRO A 128 13.68 8.40 -6.75
CA PRO A 128 13.02 8.61 -8.04
C PRO A 128 13.75 9.61 -8.95
N VAL A 129 14.58 10.50 -8.41
CA VAL A 129 15.35 11.48 -9.17
C VAL A 129 16.69 10.89 -9.57
N ASP A 130 17.41 10.31 -8.61
CA ASP A 130 18.77 9.82 -8.83
C ASP A 130 18.82 8.41 -9.43
N LYS A 131 17.69 7.68 -9.42
CA LYS A 131 17.55 6.28 -9.88
C LYS A 131 18.59 5.36 -9.23
N ALA A 132 18.79 5.55 -7.93
CA ALA A 132 19.81 4.85 -7.15
C ALA A 132 19.28 4.43 -5.78
N PRO A 133 19.84 3.37 -5.17
CA PRO A 133 19.52 3.00 -3.80
C PRO A 133 19.76 4.17 -2.83
N THR A 134 18.85 4.33 -1.87
CA THR A 134 18.90 5.42 -0.89
C THR A 134 18.77 4.91 0.54
N LYS A 135 19.34 5.66 1.47
CA LYS A 135 19.24 5.45 2.93
C LYS A 135 18.30 6.43 3.61
N LYS A 136 17.58 7.24 2.83
CA LYS A 136 16.60 8.21 3.33
C LYS A 136 15.31 8.04 2.56
N ASN A 137 14.19 8.35 3.21
CA ASN A 137 12.92 8.35 2.53
C ASN A 137 12.88 9.55 1.56
N PRO A 138 12.86 9.32 0.23
CA PRO A 138 12.97 10.41 -0.72
C PRO A 138 11.78 11.39 -0.64
N PHE A 139 10.62 10.91 -0.18
CA PHE A 139 9.39 11.70 -0.09
C PHE A 139 9.11 12.28 1.30
N TRP A 140 9.98 12.06 2.30
CA TRP A 140 9.82 12.67 3.61
C TRP A 140 10.57 13.99 3.71
N LYS A 141 9.84 15.11 3.75
CA LYS A 141 10.40 16.47 3.80
C LYS A 141 11.51 16.69 2.76
N PRO A 142 11.22 16.43 1.46
CA PRO A 142 12.19 16.66 0.40
C PRO A 142 12.61 18.13 0.37
N ALA A 143 13.81 18.39 -0.18
CA ALA A 143 14.23 19.76 -0.45
C ALA A 143 13.23 20.48 -1.36
N GLU A 144 13.01 21.77 -1.10
CA GLU A 144 12.14 22.59 -1.93
C GLU A 144 12.57 22.53 -3.39
N GLY A 145 11.60 22.33 -4.30
CA GLY A 145 11.89 22.24 -5.73
C GLY A 145 12.51 20.93 -6.21
N ARG A 146 12.67 19.92 -5.34
CA ARG A 146 13.25 18.60 -5.70
C ARG A 146 12.48 17.92 -6.83
N TYR A 147 11.16 17.94 -6.77
CA TYR A 147 10.31 17.25 -7.73
C TYR A 147 9.80 18.19 -8.81
N LYS A 148 10.14 17.86 -10.06
CA LYS A 148 9.72 18.60 -11.25
C LYS A 148 9.08 17.65 -12.25
N ILE A 149 7.89 17.98 -12.71
CA ILE A 149 7.18 17.22 -13.73
C ILE A 149 7.21 18.04 -15.03
N PRO A 150 7.71 17.48 -16.15
CA PRO A 150 7.66 18.15 -17.45
C PRO A 150 6.24 18.65 -17.77
N GLY A 151 6.13 19.94 -18.12
CA GLY A 151 4.85 20.60 -18.40
C GLY A 151 4.10 21.15 -17.18
N PHE A 152 4.37 20.66 -15.96
CA PHE A 152 3.76 21.16 -14.72
C PHE A 152 4.72 21.99 -13.86
N GLY A 153 6.03 21.86 -14.08
CA GLY A 153 7.05 22.58 -13.31
C GLY A 153 7.31 21.93 -11.95
N THR A 154 7.64 22.73 -10.93
CA THR A 154 7.82 22.24 -9.56
C THR A 154 6.49 21.77 -9.01
N VAL A 155 6.43 20.51 -8.56
CA VAL A 155 5.23 19.93 -7.97
C VAL A 155 5.57 19.44 -6.56
N PRO A 156 5.02 20.05 -5.51
CA PRO A 156 5.22 19.58 -4.14
C PRO A 156 4.50 18.23 -3.97
N ILE A 157 5.27 17.16 -3.81
CA ILE A 157 4.74 15.79 -3.68
C ILE A 157 5.34 15.07 -2.47
N GLY A 158 6.10 15.76 -1.62
CA GLY A 158 6.53 15.22 -0.34
C GLY A 158 5.32 14.82 0.51
N ILE A 159 5.44 13.76 1.29
CA ILE A 159 4.37 13.27 2.17
C ILE A 159 3.90 14.38 3.12
N ASN A 160 4.82 15.14 3.71
CA ASN A 160 4.49 16.29 4.56
C ASN A 160 3.76 17.41 3.79
N GLU A 161 4.11 17.62 2.53
CA GLU A 161 3.50 18.65 1.67
C GLU A 161 2.07 18.24 1.29
N LEU A 162 1.87 16.96 0.97
CA LEU A 162 0.55 16.38 0.71
C LEU A 162 -0.32 16.34 1.96
N GLN A 163 0.23 15.95 3.11
CA GLN A 163 -0.46 16.02 4.40
C GLN A 163 -0.89 17.45 4.75
N SER A 164 -0.07 18.45 4.40
CA SER A 164 -0.42 19.87 4.60
C SER A 164 -1.59 20.31 3.72
N SER A 165 -1.78 19.68 2.55
CA SER A 165 -2.97 19.81 1.70
C SER A 165 -4.15 18.91 2.13
N GLY A 166 -4.06 18.23 3.28
CA GLY A 166 -5.13 17.37 3.80
C GLY A 166 -5.16 15.95 3.23
N VAL A 167 -4.14 15.54 2.47
CA VAL A 167 -4.03 14.15 2.00
C VAL A 167 -3.81 13.21 3.18
N MET A 168 -4.65 12.19 3.27
CA MET A 168 -4.61 11.16 4.30
C MET A 168 -3.74 10.00 3.83
N PHE A 169 -2.83 9.51 4.68
CA PHE A 169 -1.97 8.36 4.38
C PHE A 169 -2.22 7.24 5.38
N CYS A 170 -2.26 6.01 4.89
CA CYS A 170 -2.21 4.83 5.74
C CYS A 170 -1.23 3.79 5.21
N VAL A 171 -0.73 2.95 6.12
CA VAL A 171 0.23 1.89 5.82
C VAL A 171 -0.30 0.53 6.23
N CYS A 172 -0.10 -0.45 5.35
CA CYS A 172 -0.52 -1.82 5.52
C CYS A 172 0.31 -2.54 6.60
N ASN A 173 -0.26 -2.76 7.79
CA ASN A 173 0.40 -3.55 8.85
C ASN A 173 0.74 -4.96 8.37
N ALA A 174 -0.11 -5.53 7.52
CA ALA A 174 0.15 -6.85 6.97
C ALA A 174 1.46 -6.95 6.20
N ALA A 175 1.72 -5.95 5.35
CA ALA A 175 2.96 -5.88 4.59
C ALA A 175 4.15 -5.54 5.50
N MET A 176 3.96 -4.69 6.50
CA MET A 176 5.00 -4.42 7.51
C MET A 176 5.46 -5.71 8.19
N THR A 177 4.53 -6.55 8.67
CA THR A 177 4.84 -7.85 9.29
C THR A 177 5.60 -8.79 8.36
N VAL A 178 5.20 -8.87 7.09
CA VAL A 178 5.87 -9.74 6.10
C VAL A 178 7.30 -9.26 5.83
N TYR A 179 7.47 -7.98 5.50
CA TYR A 179 8.79 -7.45 5.13
C TYR A 179 9.73 -7.28 6.32
N SER A 180 9.20 -6.98 7.51
CA SER A 180 10.01 -6.96 8.73
C SER A 180 10.57 -8.34 9.04
N ALA A 181 9.80 -9.41 8.85
CA ALA A 181 10.26 -10.79 9.03
C ALA A 181 11.34 -11.18 8.01
N VAL A 182 11.16 -10.81 6.73
CA VAL A 182 12.16 -11.03 5.67
C VAL A 182 13.49 -10.35 6.03
N ILE A 183 13.45 -9.06 6.38
CA ILE A 183 14.65 -8.30 6.73
C ILE A 183 15.27 -8.79 8.04
N ALA A 184 14.45 -9.16 9.03
CA ALA A 184 14.95 -9.75 10.27
C ALA A 184 15.74 -11.04 9.99
N GLY A 185 15.22 -11.91 9.13
CA GLY A 185 15.92 -13.13 8.70
C GLY A 185 17.26 -12.85 8.02
N GLN A 186 17.30 -11.87 7.12
CA GLN A 186 18.56 -11.45 6.45
C GLN A 186 19.61 -10.88 7.42
N MET A 187 19.16 -10.26 8.50
CA MET A 187 20.03 -9.63 9.50
C MET A 187 20.30 -10.49 10.73
N GLY A 188 19.75 -11.70 10.81
CA GLY A 188 19.82 -12.54 12.02
C GLY A 188 19.14 -11.92 13.25
N LYS A 189 18.13 -11.06 13.04
CA LYS A 189 17.34 -10.40 14.09
C LYS A 189 16.02 -11.14 14.33
N LYS A 190 15.35 -10.84 15.44
CA LYS A 190 13.98 -11.32 15.70
C LYS A 190 12.95 -10.51 14.90
N PRO A 191 12.00 -11.14 14.20
CA PRO A 191 10.97 -10.44 13.43
C PRO A 191 10.15 -9.45 14.26
N GLU A 192 9.85 -9.79 15.52
CA GLU A 192 9.02 -8.97 16.41
C GLU A 192 9.73 -7.68 16.81
N ASP A 193 11.04 -7.73 17.04
CA ASP A 193 11.86 -6.57 17.37
C ASP A 193 11.96 -5.62 16.17
N VAL A 194 12.10 -6.15 14.95
CA VAL A 194 12.13 -5.34 13.72
C VAL A 194 10.76 -4.71 13.44
N LEU A 195 9.66 -5.46 13.57
CA LEU A 195 8.31 -4.93 13.39
C LEU A 195 7.99 -3.84 14.41
N LYS A 196 8.38 -4.03 15.67
CA LYS A 196 8.20 -3.04 16.73
C LYS A 196 8.97 -1.75 16.41
N ASP A 197 10.22 -1.87 15.94
CA ASP A 197 11.02 -0.72 15.56
C ASP A 197 10.44 0.01 14.33
N TRP A 198 9.98 -0.74 13.32
CA TRP A 198 9.31 -0.18 12.15
C TRP A 198 8.03 0.55 12.51
N THR A 199 7.23 -0.02 13.41
CA THR A 199 6.01 0.61 13.93
C THR A 199 6.31 1.94 14.61
N ALA A 200 7.38 2.00 15.41
CA ALA A 200 7.83 3.23 16.06
C ALA A 200 8.42 4.25 15.08
N GLY A 201 8.92 3.79 13.92
CA GLY A 201 9.48 4.61 12.85
C GLY A 201 8.49 4.98 11.74
N VAL A 202 7.18 4.71 11.90
CA VAL A 202 6.16 5.20 10.96
C VAL A 202 6.08 6.73 11.08
N LEU A 203 6.07 7.40 9.92
CA LEU A 203 6.00 8.85 9.83
C LEU A 203 4.77 9.42 10.55
N PRO A 204 4.88 10.60 11.17
CA PRO A 204 3.76 11.23 11.84
C PRO A 204 2.62 11.50 10.85
N GLY A 205 1.38 11.25 11.29
CA GLY A 205 0.18 11.45 10.47
C GLY A 205 -0.11 10.33 9.47
N ILE A 206 0.67 9.25 9.44
CA ILE A 206 0.33 8.02 8.70
C ILE A 206 -0.38 7.04 9.64
N GLN A 207 -1.58 6.60 9.27
CA GLN A 207 -2.35 5.63 10.04
C GLN A 207 -1.88 4.20 9.73
N ILE A 208 -1.51 3.43 10.75
CA ILE A 208 -1.33 1.98 10.59
C ILE A 208 -2.70 1.33 10.54
N VAL A 209 -2.97 0.56 9.48
CA VAL A 209 -4.23 -0.15 9.25
C VAL A 209 -3.97 -1.66 9.21
N PRO A 210 -4.96 -2.52 9.56
CA PRO A 210 -4.76 -3.97 9.57
C PRO A 210 -4.22 -4.52 8.24
N SER A 211 -4.77 -4.05 7.11
CA SER A 211 -4.20 -4.29 5.78
C SER A 211 -4.59 -3.19 4.81
N GLY A 212 -3.78 -3.01 3.75
CA GLY A 212 -4.09 -2.07 2.67
C GLY A 212 -5.32 -2.46 1.87
N VAL A 213 -5.57 -3.76 1.66
CA VAL A 213 -6.78 -4.24 0.97
C VAL A 213 -8.04 -3.92 1.76
N TRP A 214 -7.99 -4.05 3.09
CA TRP A 214 -9.06 -3.63 3.99
C TRP A 214 -9.27 -2.10 3.91
N ALA A 215 -8.19 -1.32 3.94
CA ALA A 215 -8.27 0.14 3.85
C ALA A 215 -8.89 0.64 2.53
N LEU A 216 -8.58 -0.04 1.41
CA LEU A 216 -9.22 0.25 0.12
C LEU A 216 -10.73 0.00 0.16
N GLY A 217 -11.15 -1.10 0.80
CA GLY A 217 -12.57 -1.39 1.03
C GLY A 217 -13.24 -0.32 1.89
N ARG A 218 -12.62 0.08 3.01
CA ARG A 218 -13.14 1.15 3.88
C ARG A 218 -13.24 2.49 3.16
N ALA A 219 -12.23 2.88 2.39
CA ALA A 219 -12.32 4.10 1.60
C ALA A 219 -13.50 4.05 0.60
N GLN A 220 -13.77 2.91 -0.02
CA GLN A 220 -14.92 2.74 -0.92
C GLN A 220 -16.27 2.78 -0.19
N GLU A 221 -16.37 2.22 1.02
CA GLU A 221 -17.55 2.38 1.89
C GLU A 221 -17.83 3.87 2.18
N HIS A 222 -16.78 4.68 2.27
CA HIS A 222 -16.84 6.15 2.36
C HIS A 222 -16.96 6.85 0.99
N LYS A 223 -17.37 6.13 -0.06
CA LYS A 223 -17.64 6.65 -1.42
C LYS A 223 -16.42 7.28 -2.10
N CYS A 224 -15.21 6.80 -1.79
CA CYS A 224 -14.03 7.13 -2.58
C CYS A 224 -14.06 6.40 -3.92
N ALA A 225 -13.76 7.11 -5.01
CA ALA A 225 -13.35 6.48 -6.25
C ALA A 225 -11.99 5.79 -6.06
N TYR A 226 -11.76 4.69 -6.77
CA TYR A 226 -10.50 3.95 -6.73
C TYR A 226 -9.60 4.34 -7.90
N ILE A 227 -8.31 4.58 -7.63
CA ILE A 227 -7.28 4.74 -8.65
C ILE A 227 -6.05 3.92 -8.25
N PHE A 228 -5.53 3.13 -9.20
CA PHE A 228 -4.25 2.46 -9.06
C PHE A 228 -3.11 3.44 -9.31
N ALA A 229 -2.17 3.56 -8.38
CA ALA A 229 -1.14 4.60 -8.38
C ALA A 229 0.18 4.13 -9.01
N GLY A 230 0.07 3.69 -10.28
CA GLY A 230 1.13 2.98 -11.00
C GLY A 230 1.06 1.50 -10.74
#